data_AF-A0A1H7LAR3-F1
#
_entry.id   AF-A0A1H7LAR3-F1
#
_cell.length_a   1.000
_cell.length_b   1.000
_cell.length_c   1.000
_cell.angle_alpha   90.00
_cell.angle_beta   90.00
_cell.angle_gamma   90.00
#
_symmetry.space_group_name_H-M   'P 1'
#
loop_
_entity.id
_entity.type
_entity.pdbx_description
1 polymer ?
#
loop_
_entity_poly.entity_id
_entity_poly.type
_entity_poly.pdbx_seq_one_letter_code
_entity_poly.pdbx_strand_id
1 'polypeptide(L)'
;MSKKKHPPRVKKYRDLKQRAKAKCTNLMYAIYKDQMEEGFSDDEAHKRVTELLNSRGILLYPENAAERYEHKKNHFAKRLKKDNVPPNLNKMEAVYQKANETLNTLEATIFDLQHMQDDIQNLASYYGSRQWRKDYEADEQGLYPEDLKRGVLSEDGIYNLLERNKEIMEILQPYFEEDDAECNDL
;
A
#
# COMPACT_ATOMS: atom_id res chain seq x y z
N MET A 1 35.73 -20.93 49.54
CA MET A 1 34.70 -20.02 50.08
C MET A 1 33.43 -20.15 49.25
N SER A 2 32.42 -20.82 49.79
CA SER A 2 31.15 -21.04 49.09
C SER A 2 30.36 -19.73 49.01
N LYS A 3 30.13 -19.19 47.80
CA LYS A 3 29.29 -18.01 47.60
C LYS A 3 27.86 -18.37 48.03
N LYS A 4 27.45 -17.97 49.23
CA LYS A 4 26.06 -18.07 49.70
C LYS A 4 25.15 -17.37 48.68
N LYS A 5 24.55 -18.11 47.74
CA LYS A 5 23.48 -17.60 46.88
C LYS A 5 22.34 -17.23 47.81
N HIS A 6 22.20 -15.94 48.11
CA HIS A 6 21.04 -15.44 48.84
C HIS A 6 19.79 -15.82 48.06
N PRO A 7 18.72 -16.27 48.74
CA PRO A 7 17.47 -16.58 48.08
C PRO A 7 17.01 -15.35 47.28
N PRO A 8 16.50 -15.54 46.06
CA PRO A 8 16.06 -14.44 45.23
C PRO A 8 14.99 -13.64 46.00
N ARG A 9 15.28 -12.35 46.24
CA ARG A 9 14.37 -11.46 46.97
C ARG A 9 13.20 -11.07 46.08
N VAL A 10 11.98 -11.09 46.62
CA VAL A 10 10.80 -10.48 46.01
C VAL A 10 11.05 -8.99 45.84
N LYS A 11 10.73 -8.44 44.67
CA LYS A 11 11.01 -7.03 44.32
C LYS A 11 9.73 -6.28 43.95
N LYS A 12 9.78 -4.95 44.06
CA LYS A 12 8.80 -4.09 43.38
C LYS A 12 9.17 -3.97 41.90
N TYR A 13 8.18 -3.75 41.04
CA TYR A 13 8.41 -3.63 39.59
C TYR A 13 9.39 -2.51 39.24
N ARG A 14 9.31 -1.37 39.96
CA ARG A 14 10.19 -0.21 39.74
C ARG A 14 11.67 -0.53 39.90
N ASP A 15 12.01 -1.48 40.78
CA ASP A 15 13.38 -1.89 41.11
C ASP A 15 13.96 -2.92 40.12
N LEU A 16 13.15 -3.39 39.16
CA LEU A 16 13.60 -4.29 38.11
C LEU A 16 14.51 -3.56 37.11
N LYS A 17 15.57 -4.26 36.67
CA LYS A 17 16.38 -3.85 35.51
C LYS A 17 15.50 -3.82 34.25
N GLN A 18 15.85 -2.97 33.28
CA GLN A 18 15.05 -2.79 32.05
C GLN A 18 14.80 -4.09 31.29
N ARG A 19 15.81 -4.96 31.16
CA ARG A 19 15.65 -6.29 30.53
C ARG A 19 14.61 -7.16 31.25
N ALA A 20 14.57 -7.12 32.59
CA ALA A 20 13.59 -7.85 33.37
C ALA A 20 12.19 -7.24 33.22
N LYS A 21 12.07 -5.90 33.20
CA LYS A 21 10.80 -5.20 32.92
C LYS A 21 10.22 -5.58 31.56
N ALA A 22 11.05 -5.62 30.52
CA ALA A 22 10.65 -6.05 29.18
C ALA A 22 10.18 -7.52 29.17
N LYS A 23 10.91 -8.41 29.86
CA LYS A 23 10.52 -9.82 30.00
C LYS A 23 9.19 -9.97 30.74
N CYS A 24 8.94 -9.21 31.82
CA CYS A 24 7.64 -9.18 32.50
C CYS A 24 6.52 -8.78 31.55
N THR A 25 6.70 -7.69 30.81
CA THR A 25 5.68 -7.19 29.87
C THR A 25 5.35 -8.20 28.78
N ASN A 26 6.33 -8.94 28.26
CA ASN A 26 6.09 -10.00 27.28
C ASN A 26 5.37 -11.22 27.88
N LEU A 27 5.70 -11.62 29.10
CA LEU A 27 5.01 -12.73 29.78
C LEU A 27 3.57 -12.36 30.15
N MET A 28 3.34 -11.14 30.62
CA MET A 28 2.00 -10.60 30.86
C MET A 28 1.17 -10.55 29.56
N TYR A 29 1.79 -10.17 28.44
CA TYR A 29 1.11 -10.19 27.15
C TYR A 29 0.68 -11.59 26.71
N ALA A 30 1.50 -12.62 26.97
CA ALA A 30 1.12 -14.01 26.69
C ALA A 30 -0.14 -14.41 27.46
N ILE A 31 -0.18 -14.14 28.77
CA ILE A 31 -1.38 -14.41 29.58
C ILE A 31 -2.59 -13.60 29.10
N TYR A 32 -2.39 -12.34 28.68
CA TYR A 32 -3.48 -11.54 28.11
C TYR A 32 -4.03 -12.14 26.82
N LYS A 33 -3.18 -12.70 25.96
CA LYS A 33 -3.61 -13.40 24.76
C LYS A 33 -4.45 -14.62 25.13
N ASP A 34 -3.95 -15.46 26.03
CA ASP A 34 -4.68 -16.64 26.53
C ASP A 34 -6.01 -16.22 27.18
N GLN A 35 -6.05 -15.08 27.89
CA GLN A 35 -7.27 -14.55 28.51
C GLN A 35 -8.34 -14.23 27.46
N MET A 36 -7.96 -13.63 26.33
CA MET A 36 -8.89 -13.29 25.26
C MET A 36 -9.33 -14.54 24.46
N GLU A 37 -8.50 -15.57 24.40
CA GLU A 37 -8.81 -16.84 23.70
C GLU A 37 -9.65 -17.79 24.56
N GLU A 38 -9.30 -17.96 25.84
CA GLU A 38 -9.95 -18.90 26.77
C GLU A 38 -11.08 -18.26 27.60
N GLY A 39 -11.15 -16.92 27.65
CA GLY A 39 -12.24 -16.19 28.32
C GLY A 39 -12.20 -16.20 29.85
N PHE A 40 -11.03 -16.39 30.48
CA PHE A 40 -10.92 -16.41 31.95
C PHE A 40 -10.94 -15.01 32.60
N SER A 41 -11.30 -14.97 33.89
CA SER A 41 -11.44 -13.73 34.67
C SER A 41 -10.13 -13.00 34.91
N ASP A 42 -10.21 -11.72 35.29
CA ASP A 42 -9.02 -10.93 35.65
C ASP A 42 -8.27 -11.51 36.86
N ASP A 43 -9.00 -12.03 37.86
CA ASP A 43 -8.38 -12.68 39.03
C ASP A 43 -7.56 -13.91 38.63
N GLU A 44 -8.10 -14.73 37.72
CA GLU A 44 -7.40 -15.88 37.16
C GLU A 44 -6.19 -15.44 36.32
N ALA A 45 -6.31 -14.34 35.58
CA ALA A 45 -5.20 -13.74 34.84
C ALA A 45 -4.07 -13.29 35.78
N HIS A 46 -4.39 -12.61 36.88
CA HIS A 46 -3.39 -12.14 37.86
C HIS A 46 -2.65 -13.30 38.52
N LYS A 47 -3.37 -14.37 38.83
CA LYS A 47 -2.79 -15.61 39.36
C LYS A 47 -1.82 -16.24 38.35
N ARG A 48 -2.26 -16.43 37.10
CA ARG A 48 -1.43 -17.01 36.03
C ARG A 48 -0.20 -16.14 35.71
N VAL A 49 -0.35 -14.81 35.71
CA VAL A 49 0.79 -13.88 35.57
C VAL A 49 1.80 -14.09 36.68
N THR A 50 1.35 -14.17 37.93
CA THR A 50 2.23 -14.35 39.09
C THR A 50 2.97 -15.68 39.02
N GLU A 51 2.28 -16.78 38.71
CA GLU A 51 2.86 -18.11 38.54
C GLU A 51 3.87 -18.15 37.39
N LEU A 52 3.53 -17.55 36.24
CA LEU A 52 4.42 -17.47 35.08
C LEU A 52 5.67 -16.63 35.36
N LEU A 53 5.54 -15.50 36.05
CA LEU A 53 6.69 -14.68 36.42
C LEU A 53 7.63 -15.43 37.39
N ASN A 54 7.06 -16.09 38.40
CA ASN A 54 7.81 -16.87 39.38
C ASN A 54 8.57 -18.02 38.72
N SER A 55 7.91 -18.81 37.87
CA SER A 55 8.56 -19.90 37.11
C SER A 55 9.69 -19.42 36.21
N ARG A 56 9.64 -18.16 35.74
CA ARG A 56 10.68 -17.54 34.90
C ARG A 56 11.75 -16.79 35.70
N GLY A 57 11.75 -16.95 37.02
CA GLY A 57 12.72 -16.38 37.97
C GLY A 57 12.53 -14.89 38.25
N ILE A 58 11.35 -14.33 37.96
CA ILE A 58 11.01 -12.92 38.21
C ILE A 58 10.05 -12.87 39.40
N LEU A 59 10.59 -12.70 40.59
CA LEU A 59 9.81 -12.62 41.82
C LEU A 59 9.33 -11.18 42.04
N LEU A 60 8.06 -10.93 41.72
CA LEU A 60 7.36 -9.69 42.04
C LEU A 60 6.33 -9.96 43.13
N TYR A 61 6.02 -8.94 43.92
CA TYR A 61 4.84 -9.03 44.76
C TYR A 61 3.59 -9.17 43.87
N PRO A 62 2.64 -10.06 44.21
CA PRO A 62 1.44 -10.30 43.40
C PRO A 62 0.67 -9.03 43.07
N GLU A 63 0.51 -8.12 44.04
CA GLU A 63 -0.17 -6.84 43.85
C GLU A 63 0.52 -5.95 42.81
N ASN A 64 1.86 -5.90 42.81
CA ASN A 64 2.62 -5.16 41.80
C ASN A 64 2.50 -5.80 40.41
N ALA A 65 2.35 -7.12 40.33
CA ALA A 65 2.16 -7.83 39.08
C ALA A 65 0.76 -7.57 38.50
N ALA A 66 -0.27 -7.64 39.35
CA ALA A 66 -1.66 -7.33 39.01
C ALA A 66 -1.83 -5.87 38.56
N GLU A 67 -1.36 -4.90 39.33
CA GLU A 67 -1.41 -3.47 38.97
C GLU A 67 -0.74 -3.22 37.60
N ARG A 68 0.41 -3.85 37.37
CA ARG A 68 1.15 -3.67 36.12
C ARG A 68 0.44 -4.33 34.94
N TYR A 69 -0.18 -5.48 35.17
CA TYR A 69 -1.00 -6.16 34.18
C TYR A 69 -2.18 -5.28 33.76
N GLU A 70 -2.97 -4.79 34.72
CA GLU A 70 -4.12 -3.91 34.49
C GLU A 70 -3.71 -2.63 33.75
N HIS A 71 -2.66 -1.95 34.22
CA HIS A 71 -2.13 -0.76 33.56
C HIS A 71 -1.72 -1.03 32.09
N LYS A 72 -1.36 -2.26 31.75
CA LYS A 72 -0.91 -2.62 30.39
C LYS A 72 -2.00 -3.24 29.52
N LYS A 73 -3.20 -3.56 30.03
CA LYS A 73 -4.29 -4.17 29.23
C LYS A 73 -4.60 -3.40 27.95
N ASN A 74 -4.73 -2.07 28.02
CA ASN A 74 -4.97 -1.26 26.82
C ASN A 74 -3.83 -1.36 25.78
N HIS A 75 -2.58 -1.48 26.25
CA HIS A 75 -1.43 -1.69 25.38
C HIS A 75 -1.43 -3.10 24.78
N PHE A 76 -1.79 -4.11 25.57
CA PHE A 76 -1.91 -5.49 25.11
C PHE A 76 -3.04 -5.68 24.12
N ALA A 77 -4.21 -5.06 24.35
CA ALA A 77 -5.33 -5.05 23.42
C ALA A 77 -4.92 -4.50 22.04
N LYS A 78 -4.20 -3.37 22.00
CA LYS A 78 -3.68 -2.80 20.75
C LYS A 78 -2.68 -3.73 20.07
N ARG A 79 -1.80 -4.37 20.84
CA ARG A 79 -0.82 -5.32 20.33
C ARG A 79 -1.49 -6.58 19.76
N LEU A 80 -2.49 -7.13 20.45
CA LEU A 80 -3.24 -8.31 20.00
C LEU A 80 -3.96 -8.04 18.68
N LYS A 81 -4.59 -6.88 18.53
CA LYS A 81 -5.19 -6.45 17.25
C LYS A 81 -4.15 -6.43 16.12
N LYS A 82 -2.94 -5.97 16.38
CA LYS A 82 -1.84 -5.95 15.40
C LYS A 82 -1.33 -7.34 15.07
N ASP A 83 -1.14 -8.20 16.08
CA ASP A 83 -0.65 -9.57 15.90
C ASP A 83 -1.69 -10.46 15.20
N ASN A 84 -2.98 -10.12 15.31
CA ASN A 84 -4.09 -10.79 14.63
C ASN A 84 -4.29 -10.34 13.18
N VAL A 85 -3.55 -9.32 12.69
CA VAL A 85 -3.62 -8.94 11.28
C VAL A 85 -3.08 -10.08 10.44
N PRO A 86 -3.89 -10.70 9.55
CA PRO A 86 -3.41 -11.80 8.73
C PRO A 86 -2.24 -11.33 7.85
N PRO A 87 -1.14 -12.10 7.73
CA PRO A 87 0.03 -11.69 6.96
C PRO A 87 -0.31 -11.42 5.48
N ASN A 88 -1.31 -12.13 4.96
CA ASN A 88 -1.79 -11.96 3.59
C ASN A 88 -2.61 -10.70 3.36
N LEU A 89 -3.23 -10.12 4.41
CA LEU A 89 -4.15 -8.99 4.25
C LEU A 89 -3.40 -7.76 3.72
N ASN A 90 -2.28 -7.39 4.33
CA ASN A 90 -1.48 -6.25 3.87
C ASN A 90 -0.91 -6.46 2.46
N LYS A 91 -0.56 -7.71 2.11
CA LYS A 91 -0.08 -8.04 0.76
C LYS A 91 -1.20 -7.84 -0.27
N MET A 92 -2.39 -8.34 0.00
CA MET A 92 -3.52 -8.23 -0.91
C MET A 92 -4.04 -6.80 -0.99
N GLU A 93 -4.04 -6.06 0.11
CA GLU A 93 -4.38 -4.63 0.14
C GLU A 93 -3.46 -3.82 -0.77
N ALA A 94 -2.15 -4.08 -0.72
CA ALA A 94 -1.20 -3.40 -1.61
C ALA A 94 -1.42 -3.74 -3.09
N VAL A 95 -1.78 -4.99 -3.41
CA VAL A 95 -2.15 -5.37 -4.79
C VAL A 95 -3.45 -4.68 -5.22
N TYR A 96 -4.46 -4.66 -4.35
CA TYR A 96 -5.75 -4.02 -4.61
C TYR A 96 -5.58 -2.53 -4.91
N GLN A 97 -4.85 -1.79 -4.08
CA GLN A 97 -4.59 -0.36 -4.28
C GLN A 97 -3.87 -0.11 -5.60
N LYS A 98 -2.78 -0.86 -5.87
CA LYS A 98 -2.02 -0.73 -7.12
C LYS A 98 -2.86 -1.06 -8.35
N ALA A 99 -3.71 -2.08 -8.26
CA ALA A 99 -4.60 -2.46 -9.35
C ALA A 99 -5.58 -1.33 -9.67
N ASN A 100 -6.26 -0.77 -8.66
CA ASN A 100 -7.18 0.35 -8.86
C ASN A 100 -6.49 1.58 -9.46
N GLU A 101 -5.31 1.96 -8.95
CA GLU A 101 -4.54 3.08 -9.51
C GLU A 101 -4.18 2.85 -10.98
N THR A 102 -3.74 1.64 -11.32
CA THR A 102 -3.36 1.28 -12.69
C THR A 102 -4.56 1.29 -13.63
N LEU A 103 -5.69 0.71 -13.20
CA LEU A 103 -6.92 0.65 -13.99
C LEU A 103 -7.49 2.04 -14.23
N ASN A 104 -7.60 2.88 -13.19
CA ASN A 104 -8.08 4.25 -13.33
C ASN A 104 -7.20 5.08 -14.27
N THR A 105 -5.87 4.91 -14.19
CA THR A 105 -4.93 5.61 -15.08
C THR A 105 -5.11 5.14 -16.53
N LEU A 106 -5.25 3.84 -16.74
CA LEU A 106 -5.45 3.26 -18.06
C LEU A 106 -6.76 3.76 -18.69
N GLU A 107 -7.86 3.71 -17.95
CA GLU A 107 -9.18 4.19 -18.39
C GLU A 107 -9.14 5.67 -18.78
N ALA A 108 -8.58 6.53 -17.92
CA ALA A 108 -8.43 7.95 -18.23
C ALA A 108 -7.55 8.19 -19.47
N THR A 109 -6.47 7.42 -19.64
CA THR A 109 -5.58 7.55 -20.81
C THR A 109 -6.26 7.11 -22.10
N ILE A 110 -7.06 6.04 -22.06
CA ILE A 110 -7.86 5.59 -23.21
C ILE A 110 -8.88 6.67 -23.58
N PHE A 111 -9.58 7.22 -22.59
CA PHE A 111 -10.55 8.29 -22.79
C PHE A 111 -9.90 9.54 -23.41
N ASP A 112 -8.75 9.97 -22.90
CA ASP A 112 -8.00 11.10 -23.45
C ASP A 112 -7.61 10.84 -24.92
N LEU A 113 -7.11 9.64 -25.23
CA LEU A 113 -6.76 9.27 -26.61
C LEU A 113 -7.98 9.28 -27.54
N GLN A 114 -9.13 8.81 -27.07
CA GLN A 114 -10.39 8.88 -27.83
C GLN A 114 -10.79 10.32 -28.14
N HIS A 115 -10.69 11.22 -27.16
CA HIS A 115 -11.02 12.64 -27.34
C HIS A 115 -10.05 13.36 -28.27
N MET A 116 -8.82 12.86 -28.40
CA MET A 116 -7.82 13.39 -29.33
C MET A 116 -8.03 12.93 -30.78
N GLN A 117 -8.93 11.98 -31.07
CA GLN A 117 -9.05 11.45 -32.44
C GLN A 117 -9.46 12.52 -33.46
N ASP A 118 -10.34 13.46 -33.08
CA ASP A 118 -10.71 14.58 -33.93
C ASP A 118 -9.50 15.50 -34.23
N ASP A 119 -8.69 15.79 -33.21
CA ASP A 119 -7.47 16.59 -33.37
C ASP A 119 -6.40 15.87 -34.21
N ILE A 120 -6.25 14.56 -34.03
CA ILE A 120 -5.36 13.72 -34.83
C ILE A 120 -5.85 13.68 -36.29
N GLN A 121 -7.15 13.62 -36.52
CA GLN A 121 -7.74 13.70 -37.86
C GLN A 121 -7.54 15.08 -38.50
N ASN A 122 -7.60 16.16 -37.70
CA ASN A 122 -7.25 17.50 -38.16
C ASN A 122 -5.76 17.58 -38.56
N LEU A 123 -4.86 16.98 -37.77
CA LEU A 123 -3.44 16.90 -38.08
C LEU A 123 -3.17 16.10 -39.37
N ALA A 124 -3.85 14.97 -39.55
CA ALA A 124 -3.79 14.17 -40.78
C ALA A 124 -4.26 14.98 -42.00
N SER A 125 -5.36 15.73 -41.85
CA SER A 125 -5.89 16.59 -42.90
C SER A 125 -4.93 17.73 -43.25
N TYR A 126 -4.28 18.32 -42.25
CA TYR A 126 -3.22 19.32 -42.46
C TYR A 126 -2.04 18.72 -43.25
N TYR A 127 -1.51 17.58 -42.83
CA TYR A 127 -0.39 16.90 -43.48
C TYR A 127 -0.66 16.58 -44.96
N GLY A 128 -1.88 16.14 -45.29
CA GLY A 128 -2.31 15.90 -46.67
C GLY A 128 -2.62 17.16 -47.48
N SER A 129 -2.58 18.35 -46.86
CA SER A 129 -3.05 19.59 -47.49
C SER A 129 -1.99 20.30 -48.34
N ARG A 130 -2.46 21.20 -49.21
CA ARG A 130 -1.57 22.16 -49.87
C ARG A 130 -0.93 23.16 -48.90
N GLN A 131 -1.54 23.38 -47.73
CA GLN A 131 -1.02 24.34 -46.75
C GLN A 131 0.26 23.79 -46.10
N TRP A 132 0.27 22.53 -45.68
CA TRP A 132 1.47 21.88 -45.15
C TRP A 132 2.64 21.95 -46.13
N ARG A 133 2.42 21.74 -47.43
CA ARG A 133 3.46 21.86 -48.46
C ARG A 133 4.06 23.27 -48.53
N LYS A 134 3.22 24.31 -48.44
CA LYS A 134 3.69 25.69 -48.43
C LYS A 134 4.50 26.00 -47.18
N ASP A 135 4.06 25.50 -46.03
CA ASP A 135 4.75 25.69 -44.77
C ASP A 135 6.11 24.98 -44.79
N TYR A 136 6.17 23.76 -45.34
CA TYR A 136 7.41 23.03 -45.58
C TYR A 136 8.38 23.78 -46.51
N GLU A 137 7.90 24.24 -47.67
CA GLU A 137 8.72 25.02 -48.62
C GLU A 137 9.22 26.35 -48.02
N ALA A 138 8.45 26.98 -47.13
CA ALA A 138 8.85 28.21 -46.44
C ALA A 138 9.92 27.96 -45.38
N ASP A 139 9.86 26.81 -44.69
CA ASP A 139 10.89 26.37 -43.75
C ASP A 139 12.22 26.11 -44.48
N GLU A 140 12.17 25.39 -45.61
CA GLU A 140 13.34 25.13 -46.46
C GLU A 140 13.97 26.42 -47.03
N GLN A 141 13.18 27.47 -47.22
CA GLN A 141 13.66 28.80 -47.63
C GLN A 141 14.25 29.62 -46.46
N GLY A 142 14.24 29.10 -45.23
CA GLY A 142 14.73 29.80 -44.04
C GLY A 142 13.84 30.98 -43.63
N LEU A 143 12.55 30.96 -43.96
CA LEU A 143 11.61 32.04 -43.63
C LEU A 143 11.13 32.00 -42.18
N TYR A 144 11.46 30.94 -41.44
CA TYR A 144 11.06 30.76 -40.04
C TYR A 144 12.20 30.95 -39.03
N PRO A 145 11.90 31.48 -37.83
CA PRO A 145 12.89 31.62 -36.75
C PRO A 145 13.56 30.30 -36.36
N GLU A 146 14.84 30.33 -36.01
CA GLU A 146 15.60 29.12 -35.63
C GLU A 146 14.99 28.37 -34.44
N ASP A 147 14.35 29.07 -33.50
CA ASP A 147 13.73 28.50 -32.29
C ASP A 147 12.35 27.89 -32.52
N LEU A 148 11.79 27.96 -33.73
CA LEU A 148 10.52 27.34 -34.07
C LEU A 148 10.61 25.81 -33.97
N LYS A 149 9.67 25.19 -33.25
CA LYS A 149 9.52 23.73 -33.24
C LYS A 149 8.91 23.27 -34.57
N ARG A 150 9.67 22.48 -35.33
CA ARG A 150 9.32 22.03 -36.70
C ARG A 150 8.91 20.55 -36.77
N GLY A 151 8.51 19.94 -35.65
CA GLY A 151 8.15 18.51 -35.63
C GLY A 151 7.08 18.15 -36.66
N VAL A 152 6.11 19.04 -36.88
CA VAL A 152 5.03 18.88 -37.88
C VAL A 152 5.48 19.04 -39.33
N LEU A 153 6.65 19.64 -39.58
CA LEU A 153 7.23 19.80 -40.91
C LEU A 153 8.28 18.74 -41.23
N SER A 154 8.52 17.79 -40.31
CA SER A 154 9.37 16.64 -40.63
C SER A 154 8.65 15.71 -41.62
N GLU A 155 9.40 15.14 -42.56
CA GLU A 155 8.87 14.23 -43.58
C GLU A 155 8.17 13.02 -42.94
N ASP A 156 8.74 12.46 -41.86
CA ASP A 156 8.23 11.23 -41.25
C ASP A 156 7.43 11.43 -39.95
N GLY A 157 7.50 12.59 -39.31
CA GLY A 157 7.01 12.75 -37.94
C GLY A 157 5.50 12.59 -37.80
N ILE A 158 4.73 13.27 -38.67
CA ILE A 158 3.26 13.12 -38.66
C ILE A 158 2.89 11.71 -39.13
N TYR A 159 3.53 11.19 -40.19
CA TYR A 159 3.25 9.84 -40.69
C TYR A 159 3.41 8.77 -39.60
N ASN A 160 4.53 8.78 -38.88
CA ASN A 160 4.80 7.84 -37.80
C ASN A 160 3.78 7.95 -36.64
N LEU A 161 3.34 9.18 -36.33
CA LEU A 161 2.31 9.40 -35.31
C LEU A 161 0.97 8.82 -35.74
N LEU A 162 0.57 9.04 -37.00
CA LEU A 162 -0.71 8.55 -37.54
C LEU A 162 -0.73 7.02 -37.60
N GLU A 163 0.36 6.38 -38.05
CA GLU A 163 0.45 4.92 -38.10
C GLU A 163 0.37 4.33 -36.68
N ARG A 164 1.14 4.89 -35.73
CA ARG A 164 1.09 4.46 -34.34
C ARG A 164 -0.30 4.65 -33.71
N ASN A 165 -0.99 5.76 -34.01
CA ASN A 165 -2.35 5.98 -33.54
C ASN A 165 -3.30 4.91 -34.08
N LYS A 166 -3.22 4.61 -35.38
CA LYS A 166 -4.02 3.56 -36.03
C LYS A 166 -3.79 2.20 -35.38
N GLU A 167 -2.54 1.78 -35.20
CA GLU A 167 -2.19 0.52 -34.52
C GLU A 167 -2.81 0.44 -33.11
N ILE A 168 -2.72 1.52 -32.34
CA ILE A 168 -3.30 1.56 -30.98
C ILE A 168 -4.82 1.47 -31.03
N MET A 169 -5.49 2.18 -31.95
CA MET A 169 -6.94 2.15 -32.07
C MET A 169 -7.45 0.77 -32.54
N GLU A 170 -6.70 0.07 -33.41
CA GLU A 170 -7.00 -1.33 -33.79
C GLU A 170 -6.89 -2.28 -32.60
N ILE A 171 -5.91 -2.08 -31.70
CA ILE A 171 -5.80 -2.86 -30.46
C ILE A 171 -6.98 -2.59 -29.52
N LEU A 172 -7.46 -1.36 -29.47
CA LEU A 172 -8.55 -0.96 -28.58
C LEU A 172 -9.95 -1.32 -29.13
N GLN A 173 -10.09 -1.47 -30.45
CA GLN A 173 -11.37 -1.70 -31.12
C GLN A 173 -12.23 -2.82 -30.50
N PRO A 174 -11.70 -4.02 -30.18
CA PRO A 174 -12.51 -5.10 -29.61
C PRO A 174 -13.14 -4.74 -28.26
N TYR A 175 -12.54 -3.82 -27.50
CA TYR A 175 -12.99 -3.44 -26.17
C TYR A 175 -14.07 -2.34 -26.18
N PHE A 176 -14.42 -1.81 -27.36
CA PHE A 176 -15.48 -0.82 -27.52
C PHE A 176 -16.79 -1.41 -28.08
N GLU A 177 -16.74 -2.62 -28.65
CA GLU A 177 -17.89 -3.24 -29.32
C GLU A 177 -18.74 -4.15 -28.39
N GLU A 178 -18.30 -4.40 -27.15
CA GLU A 178 -18.97 -5.33 -26.22
C GLU A 178 -20.12 -4.71 -25.40
N ASP A 179 -20.25 -3.38 -25.33
CA ASP A 179 -21.27 -2.71 -24.49
C ASP A 179 -22.69 -2.64 -25.10
N ASP A 180 -22.86 -2.94 -26.40
CA ASP A 180 -24.18 -2.88 -27.05
C ASP A 180 -24.99 -4.20 -26.93
N ALA A 181 -24.38 -5.28 -26.44
CA ALA A 181 -25.01 -6.61 -26.43
C ALA A 181 -25.67 -7.01 -25.09
N GLU A 182 -25.32 -6.39 -23.96
CA GLU A 182 -25.81 -6.82 -22.63
C GLU A 182 -27.04 -6.06 -22.09
N CYS A 183 -27.64 -5.13 -22.85
CA CYS A 183 -28.80 -4.37 -22.39
C CYS A 183 -30.18 -4.88 -22.88
N ASN A 184 -30.26 -6.02 -23.58
CA ASN A 184 -31.53 -6.52 -24.15
C ASN A 184 -32.14 -7.76 -23.45
N ASP A 185 -31.60 -8.25 -22.34
CA ASP A 185 -32.20 -9.38 -21.60
C ASP A 185 -32.20 -9.13 -20.08
N LEU A 186 -33.01 -8.17 -19.59
CA LEU A 186 -33.58 -8.17 -18.23
C LEU A 186 -34.96 -7.49 -18.19
#